data_AF-A0A3N4I7A9-F1
#
_entry.id   AF-A0A3N4I7A9-F1
#
_cell.length_a   1.000
_cell.length_b   1.000
_cell.length_c   1.000
_cell.angle_alpha   90.00
_cell.angle_beta   90.00
_cell.angle_gamma   90.00
#
_symmetry.space_group_name_H-M   'P 1'
#
loop_
_entity.id
_entity.type
_entity.pdbx_description
1 polymer ?
#
loop_
_entity_poly.entity_id
_entity_poly.type
_entity_poly.pdbx_seq_one_letter_code
_entity_poly.pdbx_strand_id
1 'polypeptide(L)'
;MAVSIGRSPVVVWSRLSNNSSELLSSIKASPGPLKSSSSATAASSEHSQTIYNQSYQQLSILLLLFEMKNLTILFLSAFAAIGLAVPNTNPNPVFEAAHWAEMNRFNLPRSLSELSSHSHHRRKAAMRLLDDTAKNSLWREHLSMYASTHDLTPEQAGLIQKASTWLENKDPTEKKELYKAAIFYFGKEEAKAAFQTLGEPDSEAAIRKRAPDCDCSTSEDFCPGDDQCRGQGCGKCQIIKDDCGWFDTDDCNGRCFNPEVSC
;
A
#
# COMPACT_ATOMS: atom_id res chain seq x y z
N MET A 1 31.77 -54.48 -22.77
CA MET A 1 30.52 -53.74 -23.07
C MET A 1 30.84 -52.26 -22.90
N ALA A 2 30.83 -51.50 -24.01
CA ALA A 2 31.26 -50.11 -24.04
C ALA A 2 30.09 -49.17 -23.70
N VAL A 3 30.33 -48.24 -22.77
CA VAL A 3 29.37 -47.21 -22.36
C VAL A 3 29.61 -45.95 -23.19
N SER A 4 28.62 -45.56 -23.97
CA SER A 4 28.59 -44.34 -24.78
C SER A 4 28.20 -43.14 -23.91
N ILE A 5 29.04 -42.11 -23.92
CA ILE A 5 28.79 -40.84 -23.22
C ILE A 5 28.15 -39.88 -24.23
N GLY A 6 26.87 -39.58 -24.03
CA GLY A 6 26.11 -38.61 -24.83
C GLY A 6 26.55 -37.18 -24.54
N ARG A 7 26.89 -36.44 -25.59
CA ARG A 7 27.18 -35.00 -25.56
C ARG A 7 25.88 -34.20 -25.42
N SER A 8 25.84 -33.27 -24.47
CA SER A 8 24.78 -32.25 -24.37
C SER A 8 24.88 -31.22 -25.50
N PRO A 9 23.77 -30.65 -25.99
CA PRO A 9 23.79 -29.62 -27.01
C PRO A 9 24.12 -28.24 -26.41
N VAL A 10 24.98 -27.52 -27.13
CA VAL A 10 25.30 -26.10 -26.92
C VAL A 10 24.11 -25.27 -27.41
N VAL A 11 23.45 -24.55 -26.51
CA VAL A 11 22.41 -23.57 -26.87
C VAL A 11 23.10 -22.27 -27.26
N VAL A 12 23.08 -21.98 -28.57
CA VAL A 12 23.57 -20.73 -29.15
C VAL A 12 22.45 -19.69 -29.06
N TRP A 13 22.60 -18.70 -28.18
CA TRP A 13 21.73 -17.52 -28.15
C TRP A 13 22.08 -16.60 -29.33
N SER A 14 21.19 -16.57 -30.32
CA SER A 14 21.30 -15.63 -31.44
C SER A 14 20.75 -14.27 -31.01
N ARG A 15 21.62 -13.24 -31.09
CA ARG A 15 21.25 -11.83 -31.00
C ARG A 15 20.21 -11.48 -32.07
N LEU A 16 19.06 -10.95 -31.66
CA LEU A 16 18.23 -10.12 -32.52
C LEU A 16 18.46 -8.65 -32.14
N SER A 17 19.29 -8.01 -32.95
CA SER A 17 19.38 -6.56 -33.09
C SER A 17 18.47 -6.08 -34.22
N ASN A 18 17.94 -4.88 -34.05
CA ASN A 18 17.40 -3.98 -35.08
C ASN A 18 15.99 -4.29 -35.61
N ASN A 19 15.04 -3.45 -35.21
CA ASN A 19 14.35 -2.59 -36.17
C ASN A 19 13.68 -1.41 -35.44
N SER A 20 14.29 -0.23 -35.59
CA SER A 20 13.82 1.05 -35.10
C SER A 20 13.76 2.00 -36.29
N SER A 21 12.72 1.88 -37.11
CA SER A 21 12.44 2.85 -38.18
C SER A 21 11.10 2.54 -38.84
N GLU A 22 10.00 3.03 -38.25
CA GLU A 22 8.77 3.39 -38.99
C GLU A 22 7.78 3.99 -37.99
N LEU A 23 7.77 5.32 -37.85
CA LEU A 23 6.64 6.08 -37.29
C LEU A 23 6.85 7.57 -37.59
N LEU A 24 6.76 7.94 -38.88
CA LEU A 24 6.56 9.32 -39.31
C LEU A 24 5.59 9.32 -40.50
N SER A 25 4.30 9.38 -40.23
CA SER A 25 3.37 10.10 -41.12
C SER A 25 2.04 10.36 -40.41
N SER A 26 1.48 11.55 -40.69
CA SER A 26 0.09 11.96 -40.45
C SER A 26 -0.28 12.56 -39.10
N ILE A 27 0.24 13.77 -38.83
CA ILE A 27 -0.55 14.81 -38.15
C ILE A 27 -1.02 15.79 -39.23
N LYS A 28 -2.28 15.67 -39.64
CA LYS A 28 -2.97 16.66 -40.47
C LYS A 28 -3.34 17.85 -39.58
N ALA A 29 -2.76 19.00 -39.88
CA ALA A 29 -3.20 20.29 -39.39
C ALA A 29 -4.59 20.62 -39.96
N SER A 30 -5.48 21.13 -39.11
CA SER A 30 -6.75 21.75 -39.49
C SER A 30 -6.76 23.20 -38.96
N PRO A 31 -6.90 24.23 -39.81
CA PRO A 31 -7.01 25.61 -39.36
C PRO A 31 -8.48 25.97 -39.17
N GLY A 32 -8.84 26.39 -37.96
CA GLY A 32 -10.15 26.96 -37.61
C GLY A 32 -10.02 28.42 -37.17
N PRO A 33 -11.05 29.27 -37.39
CA PRO A 33 -10.86 30.67 -37.71
C PRO A 33 -10.76 31.62 -36.50
N LEU A 34 -10.01 32.69 -36.74
CA LEU A 34 -9.97 33.94 -35.98
C LEU A 34 -11.37 34.53 -35.79
N LYS A 35 -11.76 34.79 -34.54
CA LYS A 35 -12.78 35.79 -34.19
C LYS A 35 -12.10 36.93 -33.45
N SER A 36 -12.13 38.09 -34.10
CA SER A 36 -11.68 39.38 -33.63
C SER A 36 -12.81 40.12 -32.91
N SER A 37 -12.40 40.90 -31.88
CA SER A 37 -13.02 42.15 -31.37
C SER A 37 -14.41 42.01 -30.72
N SER A 38 -14.79 42.73 -29.65
CA SER A 38 -14.40 44.07 -29.19
C SER A 38 -14.95 44.33 -27.76
N SER A 39 -14.46 45.42 -27.16
CA SER A 39 -15.12 46.32 -26.16
C SER A 39 -15.34 45.79 -24.73
N ALA A 40 -14.63 46.33 -23.73
CA ALA A 40 -15.00 47.50 -22.90
C ALA A 40 -16.10 47.11 -21.87
N THR A 41 -16.12 47.47 -20.59
CA THR A 41 -15.50 48.51 -19.76
C THR A 41 -15.90 48.18 -18.30
N ALA A 42 -15.17 48.72 -17.32
CA ALA A 42 -15.65 49.03 -15.96
C ALA A 42 -16.08 47.88 -15.01
N ALA A 43 -15.23 47.58 -14.02
CA ALA A 43 -15.65 47.25 -12.64
C ALA A 43 -14.44 47.33 -11.68
N SER A 44 -13.88 48.53 -11.53
CA SER A 44 -12.95 48.88 -10.46
C SER A 44 -13.79 49.55 -9.36
N SER A 45 -14.31 48.79 -8.38
CA SER A 45 -15.04 49.39 -7.25
C SER A 45 -15.34 48.48 -6.03
N GLU A 46 -14.93 47.22 -5.95
CA GLU A 46 -15.35 46.34 -4.83
C GLU A 46 -14.20 45.80 -3.94
N HIS A 47 -12.97 46.27 -4.14
CA HIS A 47 -11.80 45.78 -3.39
C HIS A 47 -11.46 46.54 -2.09
N SER A 48 -12.24 47.55 -1.68
CA SER A 48 -11.94 48.37 -0.50
C SER A 48 -12.88 48.18 0.70
N GLN A 49 -13.95 47.37 0.61
CA GLN A 49 -14.85 47.14 1.75
C GLN A 49 -14.58 45.84 2.52
N THR A 50 -13.85 44.88 1.95
CA THR A 50 -13.56 43.59 2.62
C THR A 50 -12.43 43.68 3.65
N ILE A 51 -11.55 44.67 3.55
CA ILE A 51 -10.42 44.84 4.49
C ILE A 51 -10.88 45.47 5.83
N TYR A 52 -11.96 46.25 5.83
CA TYR A 52 -12.44 46.91 7.05
C TYR A 52 -13.19 45.96 8.00
N ASN A 53 -13.87 44.93 7.48
CA ASN A 53 -14.58 43.94 8.32
C ASN A 53 -13.67 42.84 8.90
N GLN A 54 -12.48 42.61 8.33
CA GLN A 54 -11.56 41.59 8.82
C GLN A 54 -10.75 42.05 10.06
N SER A 55 -10.66 43.36 10.27
CA SER A 55 -9.92 43.96 11.40
C SER A 55 -10.70 43.92 12.73
N TYR A 56 -12.05 43.95 12.68
CA TYR A 56 -12.89 43.92 13.89
C TYR A 56 -13.04 42.52 14.50
N GLN A 57 -12.94 41.44 13.70
CA GLN A 57 -12.95 40.08 14.26
C GLN A 57 -11.67 39.71 15.00
N GLN A 58 -10.51 40.25 14.59
CA GLN A 58 -9.23 40.02 15.28
C GLN A 58 -9.16 40.72 16.64
N LEU A 59 -9.71 41.93 16.76
CA LEU A 59 -9.72 42.68 18.04
C LEU A 59 -10.69 42.09 19.09
N SER A 60 -11.77 41.45 18.65
CA SER A 60 -12.75 40.82 19.56
C SER A 60 -12.19 39.55 20.23
N ILE A 61 -11.38 38.77 19.52
CA ILE A 61 -10.73 37.56 20.05
C ILE A 61 -9.62 37.93 21.04
N LEU A 62 -8.86 39.01 20.79
CA LEU A 62 -7.80 39.46 21.69
C LEU A 62 -8.33 40.04 23.02
N LEU A 63 -9.51 40.66 23.04
CA LEU A 63 -10.16 41.14 24.27
C LEU A 63 -10.69 39.98 25.15
N LEU A 64 -11.22 38.90 24.54
CA LEU A 64 -11.62 37.70 25.29
C LEU A 64 -10.41 36.96 25.89
N LEU A 65 -9.25 36.99 25.22
CA LEU A 65 -8.01 36.39 25.75
C LEU A 65 -7.37 37.22 26.88
N PHE A 66 -7.70 38.52 27.00
CA PHE A 66 -7.16 39.38 28.05
C PHE A 66 -7.97 39.30 29.36
N GLU A 67 -9.29 39.16 29.28
CA GLU A 67 -10.16 38.93 30.46
C GLU A 67 -9.93 37.54 31.09
N MET A 68 -9.59 36.52 30.29
CA MET A 68 -9.34 35.15 30.77
C MET A 68 -8.02 34.97 31.54
N LYS A 69 -7.07 35.92 31.44
CA LYS A 69 -5.78 35.85 32.16
C LYS A 69 -5.86 36.28 33.62
N ASN A 70 -6.88 37.06 34.00
CA ASN A 70 -7.07 37.51 35.39
C ASN A 70 -7.98 36.59 36.21
N LEU A 71 -8.64 35.61 35.57
CA LEU A 71 -9.45 34.60 36.27
C LEU A 71 -8.71 33.28 36.55
N THR A 72 -7.38 33.23 36.30
CA THR A 72 -6.58 32.01 36.47
C THR A 72 -5.77 31.97 37.77
N ILE A 73 -5.92 32.96 38.67
CA ILE A 73 -5.07 33.12 39.87
C ILE A 73 -5.77 32.74 41.19
N LEU A 74 -7.03 32.28 41.19
CA LEU A 74 -7.76 31.94 42.43
C LEU A 74 -8.41 30.54 42.45
N PHE A 75 -7.74 29.53 41.91
CA PHE A 75 -8.04 28.11 42.21
C PHE A 75 -6.76 27.32 42.55
N LEU A 76 -5.94 27.87 43.43
CA LEU A 76 -4.89 27.16 44.16
C LEU A 76 -5.48 26.51 45.42
N SER A 77 -6.38 25.55 45.25
CA SER A 77 -6.92 24.77 46.38
C SER A 77 -7.00 23.27 46.05
N ALA A 78 -6.07 22.53 46.67
CA ALA A 78 -6.18 21.11 46.99
C ALA A 78 -6.65 20.16 45.88
N PHE A 79 -5.82 19.96 44.86
CA PHE A 79 -5.82 18.67 44.17
C PHE A 79 -5.15 17.65 45.09
N ALA A 80 -5.95 17.04 45.97
CA ALA A 80 -5.60 15.77 46.57
C ALA A 80 -5.19 14.82 45.43
N ALA A 81 -4.05 14.15 45.61
CA ALA A 81 -3.50 13.18 44.67
C ALA A 81 -4.47 12.00 44.48
N ILE A 82 -5.49 12.17 43.65
CA ILE A 82 -6.23 11.06 43.07
C ILE A 82 -5.27 10.49 42.02
N GLY A 83 -4.62 9.40 42.36
CA GLY A 83 -3.88 8.59 41.40
C GLY A 83 -4.87 8.06 40.36
N LEU A 84 -5.13 8.85 39.32
CA LEU A 84 -5.84 8.38 38.14
C LEU A 84 -4.93 7.35 37.51
N ALA A 85 -5.23 6.08 37.78
CA ALA A 85 -4.72 4.98 36.98
C ALA A 85 -5.21 5.24 35.55
N VAL A 86 -4.34 5.84 34.72
CA VAL A 86 -4.57 5.92 33.29
C VAL A 86 -4.68 4.47 32.85
N PRO A 87 -5.85 4.01 32.38
CA PRO A 87 -5.97 2.64 31.89
C PRO A 87 -4.88 2.46 30.85
N ASN A 88 -4.07 1.42 31.01
CA ASN A 88 -3.04 1.05 30.04
C ASN A 88 -3.74 0.57 28.77
N THR A 89 -4.26 1.52 27.99
CA THR A 89 -4.85 1.25 26.69
C THR A 89 -3.68 1.00 25.76
N ASN A 90 -3.31 -0.27 25.61
CA ASN A 90 -2.37 -0.68 24.60
C ASN A 90 -3.03 -0.33 23.25
N PRO A 91 -2.55 0.71 22.53
CA PRO A 91 -3.25 1.21 21.36
C PRO A 91 -3.31 0.10 20.30
N ASN A 92 -4.42 0.04 19.56
CA ASN A 92 -4.56 -0.93 18.47
C ASN A 92 -3.46 -0.63 17.42
N PRO A 93 -2.55 -1.57 17.13
CA PRO A 93 -1.41 -1.33 16.24
C PRO A 93 -1.83 -0.99 14.81
N VAL A 94 -3.02 -1.41 14.37
CA VAL A 94 -3.59 -1.04 13.07
C VAL A 94 -3.97 0.44 13.03
N PHE A 95 -4.61 0.94 14.09
CA PHE A 95 -4.99 2.35 14.20
C PHE A 95 -3.74 3.24 14.32
N GLU A 96 -2.76 2.83 15.11
CA GLU A 96 -1.49 3.55 15.22
C GLU A 96 -0.77 3.60 13.87
N ALA A 97 -0.71 2.49 13.13
CA ALA A 97 -0.09 2.45 11.82
C ALA A 97 -0.78 3.35 10.80
N ALA A 98 -2.12 3.35 10.77
CA ALA A 98 -2.90 4.23 9.90
C ALA A 98 -2.65 5.71 10.23
N HIS A 99 -2.65 6.06 11.53
CA HIS A 99 -2.36 7.42 11.97
C HIS A 99 -0.93 7.85 11.61
N TRP A 100 0.05 6.98 11.82
CA TRP A 100 1.44 7.23 11.41
C TRP A 100 1.57 7.48 9.91
N ALA A 101 0.93 6.66 9.07
CA ALA A 101 1.01 6.81 7.63
C ALA A 101 0.39 8.14 7.16
N GLU A 102 -0.74 8.56 7.73
CA GLU A 102 -1.36 9.84 7.39
C GLU A 102 -0.48 11.03 7.82
N MET A 103 0.10 10.99 9.02
CA MET A 103 1.02 12.03 9.50
C MET A 103 2.31 12.13 8.67
N ASN A 104 2.69 11.05 7.98
CA ASN A 104 3.88 10.97 7.14
C ASN A 104 3.54 10.88 5.65
N ARG A 105 2.33 11.24 5.23
CA ARG A 105 1.84 11.02 3.85
C ARG A 105 2.80 11.53 2.76
N PHE A 106 3.48 12.64 3.00
CA PHE A 106 4.43 13.24 2.05
C PHE A 106 5.87 12.70 2.17
N ASN A 107 6.14 11.90 3.20
CA ASN A 107 7.45 11.33 3.55
C ASN A 107 7.37 9.79 3.72
N LEU A 108 6.39 9.14 3.06
CA LEU A 108 6.27 7.68 3.13
C LEU A 108 7.49 7.01 2.50
N PRO A 109 7.95 5.85 3.04
CA PRO A 109 9.05 5.09 2.46
C PRO A 109 8.79 4.76 0.99
N ARG A 110 9.81 4.95 0.14
CA ARG A 110 9.72 4.68 -1.31
C ARG A 110 10.74 3.66 -1.80
N SER A 111 11.54 3.12 -0.90
CA SER A 111 12.42 1.98 -1.16
C SER A 111 12.05 0.80 -0.27
N LEU A 112 12.34 -0.41 -0.72
CA LEU A 112 12.08 -1.62 0.04
C LEU A 112 12.84 -1.63 1.36
N SER A 113 14.07 -1.12 1.38
CA SER A 113 14.91 -1.07 2.58
C SER A 113 14.31 -0.18 3.68
N GLU A 114 13.83 1.02 3.32
CA GLU A 114 13.18 1.91 4.27
C GLU A 114 11.87 1.31 4.77
N LEU A 115 11.06 0.78 3.84
CA LEU A 115 9.77 0.20 4.16
C LEU A 115 9.93 -1.02 5.10
N SER A 116 10.90 -1.89 4.84
CA SER A 116 11.17 -3.10 5.64
C SER A 116 11.66 -2.81 7.06
N SER A 117 12.12 -1.59 7.35
CA SER A 117 12.46 -1.17 8.71
C SER A 117 11.24 -0.97 9.62
N HIS A 118 10.03 -0.99 9.04
CA HIS A 118 8.78 -0.81 9.76
C HIS A 118 8.05 -2.12 10.01
N SER A 119 7.20 -2.14 11.04
CA SER A 119 6.29 -3.27 11.29
C SER A 119 5.34 -3.50 10.12
N HIS A 120 4.88 -4.74 9.94
CA HIS A 120 3.90 -5.06 8.88
C HIS A 120 2.71 -4.11 8.83
N HIS A 121 2.08 -3.77 9.97
CA HIS A 121 0.95 -2.84 9.99
C HIS A 121 1.32 -1.46 9.39
N ARG A 122 2.51 -0.92 9.70
CA ARG A 122 2.99 0.33 9.12
C ARG A 122 3.32 0.19 7.64
N ARG A 123 3.92 -0.92 7.22
CA ARG A 123 4.17 -1.21 5.79
C ARG A 123 2.87 -1.20 4.99
N LYS A 124 1.84 -1.91 5.48
CA LYS A 124 0.50 -1.94 4.88
C LYS A 124 -0.14 -0.55 4.84
N ALA A 125 -0.10 0.18 5.96
CA ALA A 125 -0.64 1.53 6.04
C ALA A 125 0.05 2.51 5.07
N ALA A 126 1.38 2.42 4.92
CA ALA A 126 2.12 3.18 3.91
C ALA A 126 1.70 2.79 2.50
N MET A 127 1.67 1.49 2.18
CA MET A 127 1.27 0.99 0.87
C MET A 127 -0.10 1.52 0.46
N ARG A 128 -1.09 1.56 1.35
CA ARG A 128 -2.43 2.11 1.05
C ARG A 128 -2.43 3.57 0.58
N LEU A 129 -1.45 4.36 1.02
CA LEU A 129 -1.37 5.80 0.70
C LEU A 129 -0.44 6.11 -0.48
N LEU A 130 0.40 5.17 -0.89
CA LEU A 130 1.27 5.31 -2.06
C LEU A 130 0.47 5.23 -3.37
N ASP A 131 0.95 5.96 -4.38
CA ASP A 131 0.43 5.81 -5.75
C ASP A 131 0.87 4.47 -6.38
N ASP A 132 0.20 4.06 -7.45
CA ASP A 132 0.46 2.78 -8.12
C ASP A 132 1.90 2.66 -8.64
N THR A 133 2.53 3.77 -9.03
CA THR A 133 3.91 3.75 -9.54
C THR A 133 4.87 3.37 -8.40
N ALA A 134 4.71 4.01 -7.24
CA ALA A 134 5.51 3.70 -6.05
C ALA A 134 5.25 2.28 -5.53
N LYS A 135 3.99 1.85 -5.45
CA LYS A 135 3.62 0.48 -5.06
C LYS A 135 4.29 -0.56 -5.97
N ASN A 136 4.17 -0.37 -7.29
CA ASN A 136 4.75 -1.28 -8.27
C ASN A 136 6.28 -1.31 -8.18
N SER A 137 6.94 -0.17 -7.95
CA SER A 137 8.40 -0.11 -7.74
C SER A 137 8.82 -0.95 -6.54
N LEU A 138 8.15 -0.78 -5.40
CA LEU A 138 8.42 -1.54 -4.17
C LEU A 138 8.24 -3.05 -4.36
N TRP A 139 7.18 -3.47 -5.06
CA TRP A 139 6.97 -4.88 -5.37
C TRP A 139 8.05 -5.45 -6.29
N ARG A 140 8.51 -4.70 -7.30
CA ARG A 140 9.62 -5.14 -8.15
C ARG A 140 10.94 -5.24 -7.37
N GLU A 141 11.22 -4.28 -6.50
CA GLU A 141 12.38 -4.35 -5.59
C GLU A 141 12.30 -5.60 -4.72
N HIS A 142 11.13 -5.92 -4.16
CA HIS A 142 10.90 -7.12 -3.36
C HIS A 142 11.14 -8.39 -4.15
N LEU A 143 10.55 -8.52 -5.34
CA LEU A 143 10.73 -9.67 -6.20
C LEU A 143 12.21 -9.86 -6.61
N SER A 144 12.91 -8.76 -6.91
CA SER A 144 14.34 -8.79 -7.23
C SER A 144 15.18 -9.23 -6.04
N MET A 145 14.91 -8.68 -4.84
CA MET A 145 15.57 -9.07 -3.60
C MET A 145 15.35 -10.55 -3.34
N TYR A 146 14.09 -10.98 -3.36
CA TYR A 146 13.68 -12.36 -3.11
C TYR A 146 14.38 -13.34 -4.07
N ALA A 147 14.43 -13.04 -5.36
CA ALA A 147 15.15 -13.86 -6.34
C ALA A 147 16.67 -13.91 -6.14
N SER A 148 17.26 -12.90 -5.50
CA SER A 148 18.69 -12.85 -5.21
C SER A 148 19.10 -13.55 -3.91
N THR A 149 18.15 -13.75 -2.99
CA THR A 149 18.40 -14.31 -1.65
C THR A 149 17.92 -15.76 -1.50
N HIS A 150 17.23 -16.31 -2.50
CA HIS A 150 16.70 -17.67 -2.48
C HIS A 150 17.25 -18.50 -3.66
N ASP A 151 17.47 -19.80 -3.42
CA ASP A 151 17.86 -20.77 -4.45
C ASP A 151 16.61 -21.22 -5.22
N LEU A 152 16.31 -20.51 -6.31
CA LEU A 152 15.09 -20.76 -7.11
C LEU A 152 15.30 -21.80 -8.20
N THR A 153 14.26 -22.60 -8.46
CA THR A 153 14.20 -23.40 -9.69
C THR A 153 14.00 -22.50 -10.91
N PRO A 154 14.30 -22.98 -12.14
CA PRO A 154 14.02 -22.22 -13.36
C PRO A 154 12.56 -21.78 -13.50
N GLU A 155 11.61 -22.62 -13.06
CA GLU A 155 10.17 -22.32 -13.11
C GLU A 155 9.79 -21.22 -12.12
N GLN A 156 10.33 -21.26 -10.89
CA GLN A 156 10.12 -20.24 -9.86
C GLN A 156 10.68 -18.89 -10.30
N ALA A 157 11.93 -18.87 -10.80
CA ALA A 157 12.55 -17.66 -11.33
C ALA A 157 11.76 -17.08 -12.52
N GLY A 158 11.30 -17.94 -13.44
CA GLY A 158 10.45 -17.55 -14.56
C GLY A 158 9.11 -16.97 -14.10
N LEU A 159 8.51 -17.50 -13.03
CA LEU A 159 7.27 -16.95 -12.49
C LEU A 159 7.48 -15.57 -11.85
N ILE A 160 8.57 -15.36 -11.11
CA ILE A 160 8.92 -14.05 -10.56
C ILE A 160 9.07 -13.00 -11.66
N GLN A 161 9.75 -13.35 -12.76
CA GLN A 161 9.89 -12.45 -13.90
C GLN A 161 8.52 -12.08 -14.50
N LYS A 162 7.65 -13.08 -14.71
CA LYS A 162 6.28 -12.83 -15.21
C LYS A 162 5.47 -11.96 -14.27
N ALA A 163 5.53 -12.23 -12.97
CA ALA A 163 4.85 -11.44 -11.95
C ALA A 163 5.35 -9.97 -11.93
N SER A 164 6.65 -9.77 -12.11
CA SER A 164 7.23 -8.42 -12.24
C SER A 164 6.71 -7.67 -13.47
N THR A 165 6.56 -8.35 -14.61
CA THR A 165 5.96 -7.77 -15.83
C THR A 165 4.47 -7.48 -15.63
N TRP A 166 3.74 -8.39 -14.99
CA TRP A 166 2.31 -8.23 -14.71
C TRP A 166 1.99 -6.97 -13.91
N LEU A 167 2.88 -6.51 -13.02
CA LEU A 167 2.70 -5.25 -12.27
C LEU A 167 2.49 -4.02 -13.18
N GLU A 168 2.89 -4.07 -14.45
CA GLU A 168 2.71 -2.98 -15.41
C GLU A 168 1.28 -2.85 -15.94
N ASN A 169 0.58 -3.97 -16.15
CA ASN A 169 -0.75 -3.99 -16.78
C ASN A 169 -1.86 -4.46 -15.83
N LYS A 170 -1.51 -5.17 -14.76
CA LYS A 170 -2.38 -5.77 -13.75
C LYS A 170 -3.57 -6.53 -14.35
N ASP A 171 -3.36 -7.27 -15.44
CA ASP A 171 -4.45 -8.00 -16.11
C ASP A 171 -5.11 -9.03 -15.16
N PRO A 172 -6.43 -8.95 -14.91
CA PRO A 172 -7.10 -9.85 -13.96
C PRO A 172 -7.12 -11.32 -14.39
N THR A 173 -7.09 -11.61 -15.69
CA THR A 173 -7.07 -12.99 -16.19
C THR A 173 -5.71 -13.62 -15.93
N GLU A 174 -4.64 -12.89 -16.23
CA GLU A 174 -3.26 -13.29 -15.96
C GLU A 174 -3.01 -13.47 -14.46
N LYS A 175 -3.56 -12.58 -13.62
CA LYS A 175 -3.46 -12.67 -12.15
C LYS A 175 -3.84 -14.06 -11.63
N LYS A 176 -4.99 -14.59 -12.06
CA LYS A 176 -5.50 -15.89 -11.60
C LYS A 176 -4.56 -17.04 -11.97
N GLU A 177 -3.97 -16.99 -13.16
CA GLU A 177 -3.03 -18.02 -13.61
C GLU A 177 -1.68 -17.90 -12.90
N LEU A 178 -1.21 -16.67 -12.63
CA LEU A 178 0.00 -16.43 -11.82
C LEU A 178 -0.17 -16.92 -10.39
N TYR A 179 -1.31 -16.65 -9.75
CA TYR A 179 -1.62 -17.14 -8.40
C TYR A 179 -1.57 -18.66 -8.33
N LYS A 180 -2.26 -19.37 -9.25
CA LYS A 180 -2.22 -20.84 -9.30
C LYS A 180 -0.81 -21.37 -9.52
N ALA A 181 -0.06 -20.76 -10.43
CA ALA A 181 1.33 -21.13 -10.69
C ALA A 181 2.21 -20.91 -9.47
N ALA A 182 1.98 -19.84 -8.70
CA ALA A 182 2.72 -19.57 -7.47
C ALA A 182 2.47 -20.65 -6.44
N ILE A 183 1.20 -20.98 -6.17
CA ILE A 183 0.86 -22.08 -5.25
C ILE A 183 1.47 -23.40 -5.72
N PHE A 184 1.47 -23.67 -7.03
CA PHE A 184 2.03 -24.92 -7.57
C PHE A 184 3.56 -25.01 -7.44
N TYR A 185 4.30 -23.96 -7.81
CA TYR A 185 5.77 -23.99 -7.84
C TYR A 185 6.43 -23.63 -6.51
N PHE A 186 5.78 -22.82 -5.67
CA PHE A 186 6.33 -22.36 -4.39
C PHE A 186 5.68 -23.06 -3.20
N GLY A 187 4.43 -23.52 -3.33
CA GLY A 187 3.60 -23.84 -2.17
C GLY A 187 3.02 -22.58 -1.52
N LYS A 188 2.07 -22.75 -0.60
CA LYS A 188 1.27 -21.65 -0.04
C LYS A 188 2.11 -20.63 0.75
N GLU A 189 2.95 -21.13 1.67
CA GLU A 189 3.77 -20.28 2.54
C GLU A 189 4.82 -19.49 1.77
N GLU A 190 5.53 -20.17 0.87
CA GLU A 190 6.59 -19.52 0.11
C GLU A 190 6.02 -18.56 -0.94
N ALA A 191 4.87 -18.90 -1.56
CA ALA A 191 4.14 -17.96 -2.42
C ALA A 191 3.67 -16.72 -1.64
N LYS A 192 3.21 -16.89 -0.39
CA LYS A 192 2.85 -15.76 0.48
C LYS A 192 4.04 -14.84 0.76
N ALA A 193 5.20 -15.43 1.05
CA ALA A 193 6.43 -14.68 1.29
C ALA A 193 6.86 -13.90 0.03
N ALA A 194 6.79 -14.53 -1.15
CA ALA A 194 7.19 -13.91 -2.41
C ALA A 194 6.19 -12.84 -2.91
N PHE A 195 4.89 -13.06 -2.79
CA PHE A 195 3.87 -12.31 -3.54
C PHE A 195 2.83 -11.56 -2.70
N GLN A 196 2.77 -11.79 -1.38
CA GLN A 196 1.80 -11.13 -0.49
C GLN A 196 2.47 -10.39 0.68
N THR A 197 3.69 -10.78 1.06
CA THR A 197 4.41 -10.15 2.16
C THR A 197 5.50 -9.24 1.61
N LEU A 198 5.26 -7.94 1.61
CA LEU A 198 6.26 -6.97 1.15
C LEU A 198 7.37 -6.77 2.19
N GLY A 199 8.60 -7.13 1.82
CA GLY A 199 9.76 -7.17 2.71
C GLY A 199 9.81 -8.44 3.56
N GLU A 200 10.63 -8.45 4.62
CA GLU A 200 10.77 -9.62 5.48
C GLU A 200 9.49 -9.91 6.28
N PRO A 201 9.09 -11.18 6.45
CA PRO A 201 7.94 -11.53 7.27
C PRO A 201 8.17 -11.14 8.72
N ASP A 202 7.10 -10.71 9.41
CA ASP A 202 7.18 -10.49 10.85
C ASP A 202 7.45 -11.83 11.57
N SER A 203 8.07 -11.77 12.74
CA SER A 203 8.16 -12.92 13.64
C SER A 203 6.76 -13.50 13.95
N GLU A 204 6.67 -14.81 14.16
CA GLU A 204 5.42 -15.49 14.48
C GLU A 204 4.69 -14.89 15.71
N ALA A 205 5.46 -14.44 16.71
CA ALA A 205 4.92 -13.76 17.89
C ALA A 205 4.24 -12.41 17.55
N ALA A 206 4.74 -11.70 16.54
CA ALA A 206 4.13 -10.48 16.04
C ALA A 206 2.89 -10.78 15.17
N ILE A 207 2.91 -11.86 14.38
CA ILE A 207 1.74 -12.35 13.63
C ILE A 207 0.58 -12.66 14.58
N ARG A 208 0.83 -13.42 15.65
CA ARG A 208 -0.20 -13.80 16.64
C ARG A 208 -0.77 -12.63 17.44
N LYS A 209 -0.06 -11.49 17.51
CA LYS A 209 -0.50 -10.26 18.18
C LYS A 209 -1.28 -9.31 17.27
N ARG A 210 -1.40 -9.61 15.98
CA ARG A 210 -2.15 -8.77 15.04
C ARG A 210 -3.61 -8.63 15.50
N ALA A 211 -4.09 -7.40 15.48
CA ALA A 211 -5.45 -7.07 15.88
C ALA A 211 -6.49 -7.83 15.01
N PRO A 212 -7.71 -8.05 15.52
CA PRO A 212 -8.69 -8.94 14.91
C PRO A 212 -9.44 -8.27 13.75
N ASP A 213 -8.77 -7.67 12.77
CA ASP A 213 -9.46 -7.18 11.56
C ASP A 213 -9.29 -8.17 10.40
N CYS A 214 -9.90 -7.92 9.25
CA CYS A 214 -9.72 -8.76 8.08
C CYS A 214 -8.24 -8.81 7.67
N ASP A 215 -7.69 -10.02 7.52
CA ASP A 215 -6.27 -10.25 7.21
C ASP A 215 -6.05 -11.26 6.07
N CYS A 216 -7.15 -11.73 5.44
CA CYS A 216 -7.09 -12.54 4.24
C CYS A 216 -8.19 -12.13 3.24
N SER A 217 -7.99 -12.51 1.98
CA SER A 217 -9.00 -12.41 0.94
C SER A 217 -9.66 -13.75 0.70
N THR A 218 -10.98 -13.78 0.61
CA THR A 218 -11.75 -14.97 0.22
C THR A 218 -11.61 -15.31 -1.27
N SER A 219 -11.06 -14.41 -2.10
CA SER A 219 -10.71 -14.73 -3.49
C SER A 219 -9.38 -15.49 -3.61
N GLU A 220 -8.45 -15.25 -2.68
CA GLU A 220 -7.09 -15.77 -2.69
C GLU A 220 -6.64 -16.14 -1.27
N ASP A 221 -6.73 -17.43 -0.97
CA ASP A 221 -6.45 -17.98 0.34
C ASP A 221 -4.93 -18.20 0.53
N PHE A 222 -4.30 -17.29 1.26
CA PHE A 222 -2.92 -17.39 1.74
C PHE A 222 -2.86 -17.60 3.27
N CYS A 223 -3.89 -18.20 3.86
CA CYS A 223 -3.88 -18.53 5.28
C CYS A 223 -2.82 -19.59 5.60
N PRO A 224 -2.14 -19.49 6.75
CA PRO A 224 -1.04 -20.40 7.06
C PRO A 224 -1.53 -21.82 7.31
N GLY A 225 -0.71 -22.82 6.97
CA GLY A 225 -1.02 -24.24 7.17
C GLY A 225 -2.34 -24.67 6.51
N ASP A 226 -3.19 -25.36 7.27
CA ASP A 226 -4.50 -25.85 6.81
C ASP A 226 -5.64 -24.84 7.04
N ASP A 227 -5.32 -23.65 7.55
CA ASP A 227 -6.33 -22.62 7.77
C ASP A 227 -6.91 -22.13 6.44
N GLN A 228 -8.19 -21.74 6.49
CA GLN A 228 -8.93 -21.20 5.36
C GLN A 228 -9.37 -19.78 5.60
N CYS A 229 -9.37 -18.97 4.54
CA CYS A 229 -9.92 -17.63 4.60
C CYS A 229 -11.46 -17.68 4.62
N ARG A 230 -12.08 -17.21 5.70
CA ARG A 230 -13.55 -17.15 5.83
C ARG A 230 -14.05 -15.73 6.09
N GLY A 231 -15.12 -15.36 5.40
CA GLY A 231 -15.70 -14.01 5.43
C GLY A 231 -16.56 -13.69 6.66
N GLN A 232 -17.46 -12.70 6.51
CA GLN A 232 -18.25 -12.07 7.59
C GLN A 232 -19.12 -13.01 8.48
N GLY A 233 -19.25 -14.29 8.13
CA GLY A 233 -19.90 -15.30 8.98
C GLY A 233 -19.06 -15.74 10.20
N CYS A 234 -17.75 -15.46 10.19
CA CYS A 234 -16.81 -15.91 11.23
C CYS A 234 -16.35 -14.81 12.20
N GLY A 235 -17.13 -13.74 12.35
CA GLY A 235 -16.84 -12.62 13.24
C GLY A 235 -16.92 -11.25 12.56
N LYS A 236 -16.86 -10.17 13.35
CA LYS A 236 -16.92 -8.80 12.83
C LYS A 236 -15.62 -8.46 12.10
N CYS A 237 -15.67 -8.30 10.80
CA CYS A 237 -14.50 -8.06 9.94
C CYS A 237 -14.79 -6.81 9.10
N GLN A 238 -13.95 -5.77 9.20
CA GLN A 238 -14.11 -4.59 8.36
C GLN A 238 -13.37 -4.82 7.05
N ILE A 239 -14.08 -4.73 5.93
CA ILE A 239 -13.46 -4.91 4.62
C ILE A 239 -12.44 -3.79 4.39
N ILE A 240 -11.20 -4.16 4.13
CA ILE A 240 -10.11 -3.24 3.76
C ILE A 240 -9.84 -3.44 2.28
N LYS A 241 -10.01 -2.39 1.47
CA LYS A 241 -9.79 -2.46 0.03
C LYS A 241 -8.32 -2.54 -0.33
N ASP A 242 -8.00 -3.33 -1.36
CA ASP A 242 -6.66 -3.43 -1.96
C ASP A 242 -5.56 -3.60 -0.90
N ASP A 243 -5.76 -4.56 -0.01
CA ASP A 243 -4.89 -4.78 1.15
C ASP A 243 -4.59 -6.25 1.43
N CYS A 244 -5.17 -7.18 0.66
CA CYS A 244 -4.89 -8.61 0.75
C CYS A 244 -4.60 -9.19 -0.63
N GLY A 245 -4.32 -10.50 -0.65
CA GLY A 245 -4.11 -11.25 -1.89
C GLY A 245 -2.80 -10.91 -2.59
N TRP A 246 -2.75 -11.23 -3.88
CA TRP A 246 -1.61 -11.05 -4.77
C TRP A 246 -1.25 -9.57 -4.89
N PHE A 247 -0.06 -9.19 -4.45
CA PHE A 247 0.46 -7.82 -4.48
C PHE A 247 -0.46 -6.75 -3.85
N ASP A 248 -1.23 -7.13 -2.82
CA ASP A 248 -2.21 -6.26 -2.16
C ASP A 248 -3.31 -5.73 -3.10
N THR A 249 -3.77 -6.55 -4.05
CA THR A 249 -4.77 -6.15 -5.05
C THR A 249 -6.18 -6.69 -4.79
N ASP A 250 -6.38 -7.41 -3.70
CA ASP A 250 -7.70 -7.87 -3.27
C ASP A 250 -8.15 -7.18 -1.97
N ASP A 251 -9.46 -7.16 -1.79
CA ASP A 251 -10.07 -6.75 -0.54
C ASP A 251 -9.75 -7.78 0.56
N CYS A 252 -9.23 -7.33 1.69
CA CYS A 252 -9.25 -8.11 2.92
C CYS A 252 -10.69 -8.20 3.39
N ASN A 253 -11.33 -9.35 3.22
CA ASN A 253 -12.74 -9.56 3.52
C ASN A 253 -13.02 -10.80 4.38
N GLY A 254 -11.98 -11.43 4.90
CA GLY A 254 -12.08 -12.57 5.80
C GLY A 254 -10.93 -12.65 6.80
N ARG A 255 -10.95 -13.72 7.59
CA ARG A 255 -9.84 -14.11 8.46
C ARG A 255 -9.48 -15.57 8.28
N CYS A 256 -8.27 -15.92 8.68
CA CYS A 256 -7.80 -17.30 8.69
C CYS A 256 -8.40 -18.08 9.86
N PHE A 257 -9.05 -19.20 9.56
CA PHE A 257 -9.62 -20.12 10.54
C PHE A 257 -9.21 -21.55 10.26
N ASN A 258 -8.90 -22.28 11.33
CA ASN A 258 -8.79 -23.73 11.25
C ASN A 258 -10.17 -24.31 10.90
N PRO A 259 -10.29 -25.15 9.84
CA PRO A 259 -11.56 -25.68 9.37
C PRO A 259 -12.27 -26.58 10.40
N GLU A 260 -11.56 -27.12 11.38
CA GLU A 260 -12.12 -27.91 12.49
C GLU A 260 -12.87 -27.05 13.52
N VAL A 261 -12.60 -25.74 13.56
CA VAL A 261 -13.28 -24.81 14.44
C VAL A 261 -14.47 -24.21 13.70
N SER A 262 -15.68 -24.50 14.20
CA SER A 262 -16.89 -23.89 13.67
C SER A 262 -16.91 -22.39 13.96
N CYS A 263 -17.11 -21.62 12.89
CA CYS A 263 -17.77 -20.33 12.94
C CYS A 263 -19.29 -20.56 13.01
#